data_AF-A0A0B2BXN5-F1
#
_entry.id   AF-A0A0B2BXN5-F1
#
_cell.length_a   1.000
_cell.length_b   1.000
_cell.length_c   1.000
_cell.angle_alpha   90.00
_cell.angle_beta   90.00
_cell.angle_gamma   90.00
#
_symmetry.space_group_name_H-M   'P 1'
#
loop_
_entity.id
_entity.type
_entity.pdbx_description
1 polymer ?
#
loop_
_entity_poly.entity_id
_entity_poly.type
_entity_poly.pdbx_seq_one_letter_code
_entity_poly.pdbx_strand_id
1 'polypeptide(L)'
;MPTINQLVRKGRTPVKAKSKVPAMEQNPQKRGVCTRVYTTTPKKPNSALRKVAKVRLTNGREVISYIPGEGHNLQEHSVVLIRGGRVRDLPGVRYHVLRGVLDTQGVKDRKKSRSKYGAKRPK
;
A
#
# COMPACT_ATOMS: atom_id res chain seq x y z
N MET A 1 -38.27 6.32 -14.81
CA MET A 1 -37.96 7.60 -14.13
C MET A 1 -38.96 7.77 -13.00
N PRO A 2 -38.56 7.95 -11.73
CA PRO A 2 -39.51 8.04 -10.63
C PRO A 2 -40.31 9.35 -10.67
N THR A 3 -41.59 9.29 -10.30
CA THR A 3 -42.46 10.47 -10.22
C THR A 3 -42.15 11.32 -8.98
N ILE A 4 -42.55 12.59 -8.98
CA ILE A 4 -42.35 13.49 -7.84
C ILE A 4 -42.98 12.91 -6.57
N ASN A 5 -44.20 12.37 -6.65
CA ASN A 5 -44.88 11.73 -5.52
C ASN A 5 -44.12 10.49 -4.98
N GLN A 6 -43.40 9.76 -5.85
CA GLN A 6 -42.53 8.66 -5.41
C GLN A 6 -41.30 9.18 -4.66
N LEU A 7 -40.72 10.30 -5.10
CA LEU A 7 -39.58 10.94 -4.43
C LEU A 7 -39.96 11.60 -3.09
N VAL A 8 -41.17 12.15 -3.00
CA VAL A 8 -41.74 12.69 -1.75
C VAL A 8 -41.99 11.56 -0.73
N ARG A 9 -42.52 10.41 -1.17
CA ARG A 9 -42.72 9.23 -0.30
C ARG A 9 -41.41 8.52 0.05
N LYS A 10 -40.47 8.45 -0.88
CA LYS A 10 -39.15 7.82 -0.72
C LYS A 10 -38.08 8.66 -1.41
N GLY A 11 -37.39 9.48 -0.60
CA GLY A 11 -36.26 10.28 -1.06
C GLY A 11 -35.14 9.42 -1.65
N ARG A 12 -34.31 10.02 -2.51
CA ARG A 12 -33.13 9.34 -3.06
C ARG A 12 -32.12 9.10 -1.93
N THR A 13 -31.58 7.89 -1.87
CA THR A 13 -30.52 7.56 -0.93
C THR A 13 -29.16 7.61 -1.64
N PRO A 14 -28.16 8.30 -1.05
CA PRO A 14 -26.82 8.30 -1.61
C PRO A 14 -26.20 6.90 -1.46
N VAL A 15 -25.54 6.42 -2.52
CA VAL A 15 -24.83 5.14 -2.49
C VAL A 15 -23.57 5.29 -1.63
N LYS A 16 -23.47 4.49 -0.56
CA LYS A 16 -22.29 4.51 0.33
C LYS A 16 -21.07 3.91 -0.39
N ALA A 17 -20.02 4.72 -0.56
CA ALA A 17 -18.75 4.26 -1.10
C ALA A 17 -17.89 3.57 -0.03
N LYS A 18 -17.26 2.43 -0.39
CA LYS A 18 -16.31 1.73 0.48
C LYS A 18 -14.88 2.19 0.20
N SER A 19 -14.10 2.40 1.26
CA SER A 19 -12.67 2.69 1.12
C SER A 19 -11.93 1.49 0.51
N LYS A 20 -11.04 1.77 -0.45
CA LYS A 20 -10.15 0.76 -1.04
C LYS A 20 -9.04 0.33 -0.07
N VAL A 21 -8.78 1.13 0.97
CA VAL A 21 -7.68 0.97 1.94
C VAL A 21 -8.21 0.95 3.39
N PRO A 22 -9.04 -0.04 3.76
CA PRO A 22 -9.74 -0.05 5.05
C PRO A 22 -8.79 -0.13 6.27
N ALA A 23 -7.62 -0.74 6.13
CA ALA A 23 -6.69 -0.92 7.25
C ALA A 23 -5.99 0.38 7.67
N MET A 24 -6.08 1.43 6.85
CA MET A 24 -5.50 2.74 7.18
C MET A 24 -6.40 3.55 8.11
N GLU A 25 -7.69 3.21 8.27
CA GLU A 25 -8.63 3.96 9.13
C GLU A 25 -8.55 5.48 8.92
N GLN A 26 -8.60 5.89 7.64
CA GLN A 26 -8.49 7.30 7.21
C GLN A 26 -7.15 8.00 7.50
N ASN A 27 -6.16 7.31 8.07
CA ASN A 27 -4.80 7.84 8.20
C ASN A 27 -4.04 7.77 6.85
N PRO A 28 -3.20 8.78 6.55
CA PRO A 28 -2.39 8.78 5.32
C PRO A 28 -1.27 7.73 5.35
N GLN A 29 -0.62 7.56 6.51
CA GLN A 29 0.38 6.53 6.77
C GLN A 29 0.09 5.79 8.07
N LYS A 30 0.51 4.52 8.17
CA LYS A 30 0.52 3.76 9.43
C LYS A 30 1.85 3.03 9.62
N ARG A 31 2.32 3.01 10.86
CA ARG A 31 3.48 2.21 11.28
C ARG A 31 3.06 0.75 11.41
N GLY A 32 3.97 -0.16 11.10
CA GLY A 32 3.80 -1.59 11.34
C GLY A 32 5.13 -2.33 11.39
N VAL A 33 5.07 -3.59 11.77
CA VAL A 33 6.21 -4.50 11.87
C VAL A 33 6.06 -5.59 10.80
N CYS A 34 7.12 -5.86 10.06
CA CYS A 34 7.16 -6.95 9.09
C CYS A 34 7.10 -8.30 9.82
N THR A 35 6.06 -9.10 9.55
CA THR A 35 5.98 -10.48 10.03
C THR A 35 6.66 -11.45 9.07
N ARG A 36 6.62 -11.19 7.76
CA ARG A 36 7.30 -12.01 6.76
C ARG A 36 7.65 -11.19 5.52
N VAL A 37 8.88 -11.32 5.04
CA VAL A 37 9.33 -10.72 3.77
C VAL A 37 9.51 -11.84 2.74
N TYR A 38 8.86 -11.72 1.58
CA TYR A 38 8.85 -12.78 0.57
C TYR A 38 8.56 -12.24 -0.84
N THR A 39 8.69 -13.09 -1.86
CA THR A 39 8.36 -12.76 -3.25
C THR A 39 7.06 -13.41 -3.69
N THR A 40 6.30 -12.75 -4.57
CA THR A 40 5.05 -13.27 -5.14
C THR A 40 5.02 -13.04 -6.65
N THR A 41 4.48 -14.00 -7.39
CA THR A 41 4.27 -13.89 -8.83
C THR A 41 3.01 -13.06 -9.13
N PRO A 42 3.04 -12.16 -10.12
CA PRO A 42 1.87 -11.38 -10.52
C PRO A 42 0.81 -12.25 -11.23
N LYS A 43 -0.39 -11.71 -11.39
CA LYS A 43 -1.40 -12.30 -12.27
C LYS A 43 -0.97 -12.22 -13.74
N LYS A 44 -1.39 -13.19 -14.55
CA LYS A 44 -1.32 -13.13 -16.03
C LYS A 44 -1.94 -11.79 -16.51
N PRO A 45 -1.37 -11.07 -17.50
CA PRO A 45 -0.36 -11.50 -18.49
C PRO A 45 1.10 -11.26 -18.06
N ASN A 46 1.33 -10.67 -16.89
CA ASN A 46 2.66 -10.24 -16.47
C ASN A 46 3.45 -11.41 -15.87
N SER A 47 4.78 -11.35 -15.95
CA SER A 47 5.70 -12.26 -15.28
C SER A 47 6.82 -11.47 -14.60
N ALA A 48 7.07 -11.74 -13.32
CA ALA A 48 8.14 -11.17 -12.50
C ALA A 48 8.11 -11.78 -11.09
N LEU A 49 9.19 -11.59 -10.31
CA LEU A 49 9.18 -11.79 -8.86
C LEU A 49 8.96 -10.44 -8.17
N ARG A 50 7.75 -10.21 -7.65
CA ARG A 50 7.42 -8.97 -6.92
C ARG A 50 7.75 -9.14 -5.44
N LYS A 51 8.52 -8.21 -4.87
CA LYS A 51 8.93 -8.22 -3.46
C LYS A 51 7.80 -7.62 -2.60
N VAL A 52 7.34 -8.37 -1.61
CA VAL A 52 6.22 -8.00 -0.73
C VAL A 52 6.56 -8.31 0.73
N ALA A 53 5.91 -7.61 1.64
CA ALA A 53 6.01 -7.86 3.08
C ALA A 53 4.61 -8.01 3.68
N LYS A 54 4.41 -9.04 4.50
CA LYS A 54 3.30 -9.12 5.44
C LYS A 54 3.64 -8.22 6.63
N VAL A 55 2.76 -7.27 6.95
CA VAL A 55 2.99 -6.24 7.95
C VAL A 55 1.84 -6.25 8.93
N ARG A 56 2.16 -6.36 10.22
CA ARG A 56 1.23 -6.16 11.33
C ARG A 56 1.24 -4.69 11.73
N LEU A 57 0.12 -4.00 11.53
CA LEU A 57 -0.02 -2.58 11.81
C LEU A 57 -0.27 -2.33 13.31
N THR A 58 -0.07 -1.08 13.73
CA THR A 58 -0.33 -0.65 15.11
C THR A 58 -1.80 -0.82 15.54
N ASN A 59 -2.75 -0.89 14.61
CA ASN A 59 -4.16 -1.17 14.90
C ASN A 59 -4.48 -2.68 14.93
N GLY A 60 -3.48 -3.56 14.99
CA GLY A 60 -3.65 -5.00 15.07
C GLY A 60 -4.00 -5.70 13.76
N ARG A 61 -4.28 -4.96 12.68
CA ARG A 61 -4.57 -5.55 11.36
C ARG A 61 -3.30 -6.02 10.66
N GLU A 62 -3.37 -7.20 10.06
CA GLU A 62 -2.31 -7.71 9.19
C GLU A 62 -2.63 -7.41 7.72
N VAL A 63 -1.67 -6.85 7.01
CA VAL A 63 -1.83 -6.48 5.60
C VAL A 63 -0.61 -6.89 4.79
N ILE A 64 -0.82 -7.13 3.49
CA ILE A 64 0.28 -7.34 2.55
C ILE A 64 0.61 -6.00 1.90
N SER A 65 1.88 -5.62 1.98
CA SER A 65 2.41 -4.37 1.45
C SER A 65 3.46 -4.64 0.37
N TYR A 66 3.43 -3.84 -0.69
CA TYR A 66 4.42 -3.89 -1.75
C TYR A 66 5.66 -3.10 -1.38
N ILE A 67 6.84 -3.64 -1.68
CA ILE A 67 8.12 -2.96 -1.46
C ILE A 67 8.54 -2.33 -2.79
N PRO A 68 8.46 -0.99 -2.93
CA PRO A 68 8.76 -0.34 -4.20
C PRO A 68 10.26 -0.15 -4.40
N GLY A 69 10.68 -0.16 -5.67
CA GLY A 69 12.05 0.11 -6.08
C GLY A 69 12.89 -1.14 -6.31
N GLU A 70 14.15 -0.93 -6.68
CA GLU A 70 15.14 -1.97 -6.89
C GLU A 70 15.86 -2.26 -5.56
N GLY A 71 15.94 -3.54 -5.18
CA GLY A 71 16.55 -3.94 -3.92
C GLY A 71 15.80 -3.48 -2.66
N HIS A 72 16.05 -4.14 -1.54
CA HIS A 72 15.57 -3.74 -0.21
C HIS A 72 16.37 -4.46 0.87
N ASN A 73 16.34 -3.92 2.08
CA ASN A 73 17.06 -4.42 3.25
C ASN A 73 16.14 -5.01 4.34
N LEU A 74 14.83 -5.14 4.06
CA LEU A 74 13.87 -5.55 5.10
C LEU A 74 14.01 -7.03 5.44
N GLN A 75 13.86 -7.30 6.73
CA GLN A 75 13.87 -8.62 7.32
C GLN A 75 12.59 -8.80 8.15
N GLU A 76 12.44 -9.96 8.77
CA GLU A 76 11.44 -10.14 9.81
C GLU A 76 11.70 -9.15 10.96
N HIS A 77 10.63 -8.69 11.60
CA HIS A 77 10.66 -7.69 12.68
C HIS A 77 11.10 -6.27 12.30
N SER A 78 11.50 -6.00 11.05
CA SER A 78 11.76 -4.63 10.61
C SER A 78 10.52 -3.75 10.75
N VAL A 79 10.69 -2.55 11.31
CA VAL A 79 9.64 -1.56 11.47
C VAL A 79 9.55 -0.71 10.21
N VAL A 80 8.35 -0.65 9.64
CA VAL A 80 8.08 0.02 8.37
C VAL A 80 6.92 1.00 8.48
N LEU A 81 6.95 2.03 7.63
CA LEU A 81 5.83 2.93 7.43
C LEU A 81 5.13 2.57 6.11
N ILE A 82 3.82 2.33 6.16
CA ILE A 82 3.02 2.01 4.98
C ILE A 82 2.12 3.18 4.57
N ARG A 83 1.78 3.22 3.27
CA ARG A 83 0.74 4.09 2.70
C ARG A 83 -0.24 3.30 1.86
N GLY A 84 -1.39 3.90 1.60
CA GLY A 84 -2.36 3.39 0.63
C GLY A 84 -1.80 3.37 -0.80
N GLY A 85 -2.21 2.36 -1.57
CA GLY A 85 -1.89 2.25 -2.99
C GLY A 85 -1.97 0.79 -3.43
N ARG A 86 -2.88 0.47 -4.35
CA ARG A 86 -3.01 -0.89 -4.87
C ARG A 86 -1.99 -1.16 -5.97
N VAL A 87 -1.35 -2.32 -5.92
CA VAL A 87 -0.61 -2.86 -7.06
C VAL A 87 -1.59 -3.60 -7.96
N ARG A 88 -1.76 -3.16 -9.20
CA ARG A 88 -2.76 -3.74 -10.13
C ARG A 88 -2.46 -5.22 -10.46
N ASP A 89 -1.18 -5.55 -10.51
CA ASP A 89 -0.66 -6.86 -10.89
C ASP A 89 -0.82 -7.93 -9.81
N LEU A 90 -0.82 -7.52 -8.54
CA LEU A 90 -0.87 -8.44 -7.41
C LEU A 90 -2.26 -8.40 -6.76
N PRO A 91 -3.01 -9.53 -6.77
CA PRO A 91 -4.26 -9.61 -6.03
C PRO A 91 -4.00 -9.48 -4.52
N GLY A 92 -4.87 -8.78 -3.81
CA GLY A 92 -4.76 -8.61 -2.35
C GLY A 92 -3.75 -7.55 -1.87
N VAL A 93 -2.81 -7.08 -2.70
CA VAL A 93 -1.79 -6.10 -2.31
C VAL A 93 -2.28 -4.67 -2.51
N ARG A 94 -2.74 -4.05 -1.42
CA ARG A 94 -3.42 -2.74 -1.40
C ARG A 94 -2.59 -1.60 -0.82
N TYR A 95 -1.40 -1.90 -0.31
CA TYR A 95 -0.55 -0.96 0.41
C TYR A 95 0.87 -0.98 -0.15
N HIS A 96 1.58 0.12 0.05
CA HIS A 96 2.99 0.26 -0.30
C HIS A 96 3.79 0.64 0.93
N VAL A 97 4.99 0.09 1.05
CA VAL A 97 5.99 0.54 2.01
C VAL A 97 6.60 1.86 1.50
N LEU A 98 6.72 2.86 2.38
CA LEU A 98 7.53 4.06 2.08
C LEU A 98 9.01 3.70 2.21
N ARG A 99 9.86 4.25 1.34
CA ARG A 99 11.30 4.01 1.35
C ARG A 99 12.03 5.18 2.02
N GLY A 100 13.11 4.89 2.73
CA GLY A 100 13.94 5.91 3.40
C GLY A 100 13.34 6.39 4.71
N VAL A 101 12.44 5.63 5.32
CA VAL A 101 11.74 5.97 6.57
C VAL A 101 11.75 4.76 7.51
N LEU A 102 12.02 4.97 8.79
CA LEU A 102 12.26 3.90 9.77
C LEU A 102 13.36 2.93 9.27
N ASP A 103 13.16 1.62 9.36
CA ASP A 103 14.18 0.63 9.00
C ASP A 103 14.29 0.43 7.48
N THR A 104 13.41 1.05 6.69
CA THR A 104 13.44 0.94 5.22
C THR A 104 14.52 1.86 4.65
N GLN A 105 15.55 1.29 4.04
CA GLN A 105 16.55 2.10 3.36
C GLN A 105 16.05 2.61 2.00
N GLY A 106 16.52 3.79 1.61
CA GLY A 106 16.34 4.31 0.26
C GLY A 106 16.92 3.39 -0.80
N VAL A 107 16.46 3.54 -2.05
CA VAL A 107 17.03 2.79 -3.17
C VAL A 107 18.41 3.35 -3.51
N LYS A 108 19.42 2.48 -3.57
CA LYS A 108 20.80 2.84 -3.96
C LYS A 108 20.86 3.31 -5.41
N ASP A 109 21.77 4.23 -5.70
CA ASP A 109 22.09 4.74 -7.06
C ASP A 109 20.92 5.30 -7.88
N ARG A 110 19.80 5.61 -7.22
CA ARG A 110 18.62 6.18 -7.89
C ARG A 110 18.88 7.65 -8.23
N LYS A 111 19.07 7.95 -9.52
CA LYS A 111 19.27 9.33 -10.01
C LYS A 111 17.96 10.08 -10.31
N LYS A 112 16.89 9.38 -10.73
CA LYS A 112 15.58 9.95 -11.13
C LYS A 112 14.46 9.56 -10.14
N SER A 113 13.45 10.43 -9.98
CA SER A 113 12.31 10.22 -9.06
C SER A 113 12.70 9.89 -7.61
N ARG A 114 13.80 10.49 -7.14
CA ARG A 114 14.46 10.15 -5.87
C ARG A 114 13.55 10.26 -4.64
N SER A 115 12.73 11.30 -4.58
CA SER A 115 11.81 11.58 -3.48
C SER A 115 10.83 10.43 -3.21
N LYS A 116 10.41 9.70 -4.25
CA LYS A 116 9.50 8.56 -4.12
C LYS A 116 10.15 7.32 -3.51
N TYR A 117 11.47 7.19 -3.66
CA TYR A 117 12.25 6.01 -3.27
C TYR A 117 13.23 6.28 -2.13
N GLY A 118 13.11 7.41 -1.44
CA GLY A 118 13.94 7.76 -0.28
C GLY A 118 15.42 7.94 -0.58
N ALA A 119 15.78 8.24 -1.84
CA ALA A 119 17.16 8.47 -2.23
C ALA A 119 17.54 9.94 -2.04
N LYS A 120 18.69 10.22 -1.41
CA LYS A 120 19.21 11.59 -1.26
C LYS A 120 19.78 12.11 -2.58
N ARG A 121 19.88 13.43 -2.73
CA ARG A 121 20.58 14.04 -3.88
C ARG A 121 22.08 13.71 -3.75
N PRO A 122 22.70 13.08 -4.76
CA PRO A 122 24.15 12.90 -4.75
C PRO A 122 24.82 14.27 -4.74
N LYS A 123 25.97 14.33 -4.07
CA LYS A 123 26.83 15.52 -4.07
C LYS A 123 27.36 15.77 -5.48
#